data_AF-I4Y818-F1
#
_entry.id   AF-I4Y818-F1
#
_cell.length_a   1.000
_cell.length_b   1.000
_cell.length_c   1.000
_cell.angle_alpha   90.00
_cell.angle_beta   90.00
_cell.angle_gamma   90.00
#
_symmetry.space_group_name_H-M   'P 1'
#
loop_
_entity.id
_entity.type
_entity.pdbx_description
1 polymer ?
#
loop_
_entity_poly.entity_id
_entity_poly.type
_entity_poly.pdbx_seq_one_letter_code
_entity_poly.pdbx_strand_id
1 'polypeptide(L)'
;MGEGMKKAIAQLNAETKENALESEGIVKGGEVIKVVWEKLMKSSGDPVAHEVYNRLLFHASQPYAEMLLSWTTSGDLDDPYDELLVREAKSISKKGLDMDYTDEYWEKRYTLRDGSSVDKPFKPDTAFNSDGNLKRLAGGACVPPFLEAWKFKILFAGKYLNVIRECGIEVTKTRNFAELDKMSINSAPFYKQVEDAYTHANRALLKLLLEDEGLVSRLRSLKHYFFLAESDFFVHFLDQSYNELRKPAKSANLVKLQSLLDLTLRNPASPSFNDPYKEDVKITMNKEPLYQWLLTVVNVSGALGQEENFNQRKGAEEKPIRAIEGMSFDYTVNFPLSLVISRKTILRYQLIFRFLLHLKYTENALVGMWGEHAQDCWRRNLNYKPFDMWRTRVCVLRARMLEFVRQVTGYVCEEVLHIKSLELEEKIGRVQTVDALLKDHVDFLDGCVKECMLSNARLIERLQNIMKTIGTFTLYSVQLTKTAVEAMDAIIGARKSGMEPSETLVPLAKIWNELNKFEHAFNKQSKIMRDSLAFYASSENPSLLALLARLVGSP
;
A
#
# COMPACT_ATOMS: atom_id res chain seq x y z
N MET A 1 -8.26 30.90 7.62
CA MET A 1 -8.52 29.91 8.70
C MET A 1 -7.27 29.15 9.16
N GLY A 2 -6.19 29.02 8.37
CA GLY A 2 -5.00 28.24 8.77
C GLY A 2 -4.05 28.90 9.80
N GLU A 3 -3.99 30.23 9.88
CA GLU A 3 -3.08 30.90 10.84
C GLU A 3 -3.56 30.82 12.29
N GLY A 4 -4.87 30.84 12.52
CA GLY A 4 -5.45 30.69 13.87
C GLY A 4 -5.20 29.29 14.44
N MET A 5 -5.28 28.26 13.60
CA MET A 5 -5.01 26.87 14.00
C MET A 5 -3.51 26.65 14.25
N LYS A 6 -2.62 27.26 13.46
CA LYS A 6 -1.17 27.25 13.72
C LYS A 6 -0.81 27.97 15.02
N LYS A 7 -1.46 29.09 15.34
CA LYS A 7 -1.28 29.79 16.63
C LYS A 7 -1.82 28.98 17.80
N ALA A 8 -2.97 28.32 17.65
CA ALA A 8 -3.53 27.45 18.69
C ALA A 8 -2.66 26.20 18.94
N ILE A 9 -2.11 25.58 17.89
CA ILE A 9 -1.17 24.46 18.00
C ILE A 9 0.17 24.94 18.59
N ALA A 10 0.64 26.14 18.22
CA ALA A 10 1.84 26.72 18.80
C ALA A 10 1.66 27.09 20.28
N GLN A 11 0.47 27.55 20.68
CA GLN A 11 0.12 27.81 22.08
C GLN A 11 -0.03 26.51 22.87
N LEU A 12 -0.68 25.47 22.33
CA LEU A 12 -0.71 24.14 22.96
C LEU A 12 0.68 23.52 23.11
N ASN A 13 1.55 23.72 22.11
CA ASN A 13 2.96 23.29 22.13
C ASN A 13 3.83 24.17 23.05
N ALA A 14 3.42 25.41 23.33
CA ALA A 14 4.07 26.31 24.27
C ALA A 14 3.63 26.00 25.70
N GLU A 15 2.34 25.74 25.95
CA GLU A 15 1.81 25.30 27.24
C GLU A 15 2.32 23.90 27.62
N THR A 16 2.50 22.99 26.66
CA THR A 16 3.19 21.71 26.91
C THR A 16 4.71 21.88 27.13
N LYS A 17 5.32 22.94 26.60
CA LYS A 17 6.72 23.28 26.87
C LYS A 17 6.92 24.02 28.19
N GLU A 18 6.00 24.88 28.61
CA GLU A 18 6.01 25.52 29.93
C GLU A 18 5.72 24.50 31.02
N ASN A 19 4.76 23.59 30.83
CA ASN A 19 4.57 22.43 31.72
C ASN A 19 5.79 21.48 31.74
N ALA A 20 6.63 21.46 30.69
CA ALA A 20 7.85 20.67 30.65
C ALA A 20 9.09 21.41 31.19
N LEU A 21 9.07 22.75 31.26
CA LEU A 21 10.15 23.56 31.82
C LEU A 21 9.98 23.85 33.33
N GLU A 22 8.75 23.79 33.87
CA GLU A 22 8.49 24.06 35.29
C GLU A 22 8.69 22.85 36.22
N SER A 23 9.12 21.69 35.72
CA SER A 23 9.48 20.57 36.58
C SER A 23 10.98 20.28 36.51
N GLU A 24 11.75 20.95 37.38
CA GLU A 24 12.84 20.28 38.11
C GLU A 24 12.23 19.14 38.95
N GLY A 25 11.72 18.13 38.24
CA GLY A 25 10.52 17.40 38.63
C GLY A 25 10.75 16.38 39.74
N ILE A 26 9.73 16.26 40.59
CA ILE A 26 9.58 15.18 41.57
C ILE A 26 9.80 13.84 40.86
N VAL A 27 10.69 13.02 41.41
CA VAL A 27 10.95 11.64 40.95
C VAL A 27 9.69 10.82 41.23
N LYS A 28 9.06 10.28 40.18
CA LYS A 28 7.79 9.53 40.29
C LYS A 28 7.87 8.18 39.56
N GLY A 29 7.06 7.22 40.01
CA GLY A 29 6.85 5.93 39.34
C GLY A 29 8.15 5.19 38.98
N GLY A 30 8.31 4.89 37.69
CA GLY A 30 9.43 4.10 37.15
C GLY A 30 10.83 4.68 37.39
N GLU A 31 10.94 6.00 37.58
CA GLU A 31 12.23 6.65 37.90
C GLU A 31 12.72 6.29 39.31
N VAL A 32 11.80 6.19 40.29
CA VAL A 32 12.11 5.74 41.66
C VAL A 32 12.62 4.30 41.63
N ILE A 33 11.92 3.44 40.90
CA ILE A 33 12.28 2.02 40.76
C ILE A 33 13.66 1.87 40.09
N LYS A 34 13.96 2.67 39.07
CA LYS A 34 15.28 2.69 38.42
C LYS A 34 16.39 3.10 39.38
N VAL A 35 16.19 4.16 40.17
CA VAL A 35 17.21 4.62 41.13
C VAL A 35 17.49 3.54 42.19
N VAL A 36 16.45 2.89 42.72
CA VAL A 36 16.61 1.79 43.69
C VAL A 36 17.33 0.60 43.04
N TRP A 37 17.01 0.28 41.78
CA TRP A 37 17.68 -0.77 41.02
C TRP A 37 19.17 -0.50 40.77
N GLU A 38 19.53 0.72 40.36
CA GLU A 38 20.92 1.10 40.16
C GLU A 38 21.73 1.04 41.46
N LYS A 39 21.12 1.41 42.59
CA LYS A 39 21.74 1.28 43.91
C LYS A 39 21.95 -0.18 44.30
N LEU A 40 20.96 -1.05 44.07
CA LEU A 40 21.06 -2.49 44.27
C LEU A 40 22.22 -3.12 43.48
N MET A 41 22.40 -2.71 42.22
CA MET A 41 23.48 -3.23 41.36
C MET A 41 24.86 -2.75 41.79
N LYS A 42 24.98 -1.48 42.21
CA LYS A 42 26.23 -0.91 42.72
C LYS A 42 26.64 -1.49 44.07
N SER A 43 25.67 -1.89 44.91
CA SER A 43 25.90 -2.48 46.23
C SER A 43 25.98 -4.01 46.20
N SER A 44 26.21 -4.63 45.05
CA SER A 44 26.29 -6.11 44.90
C SER A 44 27.43 -6.76 45.69
N GLY A 45 28.42 -5.98 46.16
CA GLY A 45 29.52 -6.44 47.01
C GLY A 45 29.24 -6.48 48.51
N ASP A 46 28.14 -5.85 49.00
CA ASP A 46 27.78 -5.83 50.42
C ASP A 46 26.44 -6.56 50.64
N PRO A 47 26.44 -7.71 51.34
CA PRO A 47 25.24 -8.52 51.54
C PRO A 47 24.15 -7.81 52.35
N VAL A 48 24.52 -6.94 53.30
CA VAL A 48 23.54 -6.23 54.15
C VAL A 48 22.85 -5.14 53.36
N ALA A 49 23.63 -4.34 52.62
CA ALA A 49 23.06 -3.33 51.73
C ALA A 49 22.19 -3.96 50.64
N HIS A 50 22.62 -5.09 50.07
CA HIS A 50 21.85 -5.81 49.06
C HIS A 50 20.49 -6.29 49.58
N GLU A 51 20.42 -6.86 50.79
CA GLU A 51 19.16 -7.29 51.40
C GLU A 51 18.19 -6.12 51.62
N VAL A 52 18.69 -4.98 52.13
CA VAL A 52 17.90 -3.77 52.36
C VAL A 52 17.34 -3.21 51.05
N TYR A 53 18.18 -3.05 50.02
CA TYR A 53 17.73 -2.54 48.73
C TYR A 53 16.78 -3.51 48.02
N ASN A 54 16.92 -4.82 48.21
CA ASN A 54 16.01 -5.82 47.64
C ASN A 54 14.63 -5.74 48.30
N ARG A 55 14.59 -5.63 49.64
CA ARG A 55 13.32 -5.44 50.37
C ARG A 55 12.65 -4.11 50.04
N LEU A 56 13.44 -3.04 49.88
CA LEU A 56 12.94 -1.74 49.46
C LEU A 56 12.37 -1.80 48.03
N LEU A 57 13.08 -2.45 47.10
CA LEU A 57 12.63 -2.64 45.73
C LEU A 57 11.32 -3.45 45.67
N PHE A 58 11.21 -4.52 46.47
CA PHE A 58 10.01 -5.34 46.54
C PHE A 58 8.78 -4.51 46.92
N HIS A 59 8.84 -3.79 48.04
CA HIS A 59 7.70 -2.98 48.49
C HIS A 59 7.43 -1.76 47.60
N ALA A 60 8.48 -1.13 47.05
CA ALA A 60 8.31 0.03 46.17
C ALA A 60 7.74 -0.35 44.78
N SER A 61 7.95 -1.59 44.32
CA SER A 61 7.49 -2.04 42.99
C SER A 61 6.10 -2.69 42.98
N GLN A 62 5.54 -3.05 44.14
CA GLN A 62 4.20 -3.63 44.30
C GLN A 62 3.08 -2.83 43.57
N PRO A 63 2.86 -1.52 43.84
CA PRO A 63 1.80 -0.76 43.18
C PRO A 63 2.02 -0.65 41.66
N TYR A 64 3.28 -0.58 41.23
CA TYR A 64 3.64 -0.55 39.82
C TYR A 64 3.36 -1.90 39.14
N ALA A 65 3.61 -3.02 39.83
CA ALA A 65 3.32 -4.36 39.34
C ALA A 65 1.82 -4.63 39.23
N GLU A 66 1.01 -4.15 40.18
CA GLU A 66 -0.45 -4.23 40.13
C GLU A 66 -1.03 -3.49 38.92
N MET A 67 -0.59 -2.25 38.69
CA MET A 67 -0.99 -1.47 37.51
C MET A 67 -0.58 -2.16 36.20
N LEU A 68 0.65 -2.71 36.14
CA LEU A 68 1.11 -3.47 34.99
C LEU A 68 0.28 -4.72 34.72
N LEU A 69 -0.04 -5.50 35.76
CA LEU A 69 -0.85 -6.71 35.60
C LEU A 69 -2.27 -6.36 35.17
N SER A 70 -2.86 -5.30 35.74
CA SER A 70 -4.17 -4.79 35.30
C SER A 70 -4.15 -4.46 33.81
N TRP A 71 -3.13 -3.75 33.34
CA TRP A 71 -2.96 -3.43 31.94
C TRP A 71 -2.77 -4.66 31.05
N THR A 72 -1.91 -5.62 31.41
CA THR A 72 -1.61 -6.79 30.56
C THR A 72 -2.72 -7.83 30.53
N THR A 73 -3.52 -7.96 31.60
CA THR A 73 -4.58 -8.98 31.71
C THR A 73 -5.96 -8.47 31.35
N SER A 74 -6.26 -7.18 31.62
CA SER A 74 -7.58 -6.61 31.40
C SER A 74 -7.61 -5.42 30.44
N GLY A 75 -6.45 -4.85 30.09
CA GLY A 75 -6.37 -3.63 29.26
C GLY A 75 -6.81 -2.36 29.99
N ASP A 76 -7.20 -2.44 31.27
CA ASP A 76 -7.58 -1.29 32.10
C ASP A 76 -6.31 -0.54 32.56
N LEU A 77 -6.15 0.71 32.08
CA LEU A 77 -5.11 1.65 32.50
C LEU A 77 -5.68 2.60 33.57
N ASP A 78 -5.57 2.23 34.84
CA ASP A 78 -5.90 3.11 35.97
C ASP A 78 -4.60 3.73 36.52
N ASP A 79 -4.21 4.85 35.91
CA ASP A 79 -2.99 5.61 36.26
C ASP A 79 -3.34 7.08 36.58
N PRO A 80 -3.79 7.40 37.82
CA PRO A 80 -4.19 8.76 38.20
C PRO A 80 -3.02 9.76 38.27
N TYR A 81 -1.80 9.26 38.51
CA TYR A 81 -0.61 10.08 38.78
C TYR A 81 0.41 10.05 37.66
N ASP A 82 0.06 9.42 36.54
CA ASP A 82 0.89 9.36 35.36
C ASP A 82 2.26 8.69 35.65
N GLU A 83 2.25 7.50 36.24
CA GLU A 83 3.43 6.77 36.72
C GLU A 83 3.82 5.56 35.85
N LEU A 84 2.90 5.02 35.04
CA LEU A 84 3.12 3.78 34.27
C LEU A 84 3.91 4.02 32.98
N LEU A 85 4.66 3.01 32.50
CA LEU A 85 5.40 3.08 31.22
C LEU A 85 4.52 3.39 30.00
N VAL A 86 3.24 2.99 30.03
CA VAL A 86 2.26 3.24 28.95
C VAL A 86 1.50 4.52 29.28
N ARG A 87 1.40 5.41 28.29
CA ARG A 87 0.55 6.60 28.37
C ARG A 87 -0.65 6.46 27.44
N GLU A 88 -1.84 6.75 27.95
CA GLU A 88 -3.04 6.92 27.13
C GLU A 88 -3.24 8.40 26.76
N ALA A 89 -3.28 8.70 25.46
CA ALA A 89 -3.66 10.02 24.97
C ALA A 89 -5.20 10.17 24.94
N LYS A 90 -5.80 10.55 26.08
CA LYS A 90 -7.26 10.73 26.25
C LYS A 90 -7.89 11.80 25.34
N SER A 91 -7.08 12.64 24.67
CA SER A 91 -7.55 13.66 23.73
C SER A 91 -8.02 13.10 22.38
N ILE A 92 -7.70 11.85 22.06
CA ILE A 92 -8.08 11.21 20.79
C ILE A 92 -9.38 10.43 21.01
N SER A 93 -10.53 11.12 20.90
CA SER A 93 -11.85 10.49 21.10
C SER A 93 -12.47 9.97 19.80
N LYS A 94 -13.20 8.85 19.91
CA LYS A 94 -13.93 8.12 18.86
C LYS A 94 -14.89 8.98 18.00
N LYS A 95 -15.34 10.16 18.50
CA LYS A 95 -16.37 10.99 17.85
C LYS A 95 -15.83 12.04 16.88
N GLY A 96 -14.51 12.21 16.78
CA GLY A 96 -13.87 13.19 15.89
C GLY A 96 -13.23 12.59 14.63
N LEU A 97 -13.30 11.27 14.44
CA LEU A 97 -12.65 10.57 13.32
C LEU A 97 -13.69 10.05 12.32
N ASP A 98 -13.98 10.86 11.30
CA ASP A 98 -14.51 10.35 10.04
C ASP A 98 -13.40 9.55 9.33
N MET A 99 -13.63 8.25 9.18
CA MET A 99 -13.04 7.29 8.22
C MET A 99 -11.51 7.12 8.09
N ASP A 100 -10.69 8.08 8.43
CA ASP A 100 -9.25 8.05 8.24
C ASP A 100 -8.54 7.90 9.60
N TYR A 101 -7.50 7.06 9.65
CA TYR A 101 -6.53 6.92 10.77
C TYR A 101 -6.73 5.82 11.83
N THR A 102 -7.24 4.62 11.52
CA THR A 102 -7.23 3.51 12.50
C THR A 102 -5.81 3.09 12.93
N ASP A 103 -4.84 3.01 12.01
CA ASP A 103 -3.44 2.70 12.39
C ASP A 103 -2.84 3.79 13.29
N GLU A 104 -2.92 5.05 12.88
CA GLU A 104 -2.36 6.15 13.65
C GLU A 104 -3.11 6.38 14.97
N TYR A 105 -4.40 6.09 15.02
CA TYR A 105 -5.18 6.11 16.26
C TYR A 105 -4.56 5.15 17.27
N TRP A 106 -4.33 3.91 16.88
CA TRP A 106 -3.81 2.88 17.77
C TRP A 106 -2.30 3.01 18.04
N GLU A 107 -1.54 3.64 17.14
CA GLU A 107 -0.13 4.01 17.37
C GLU A 107 0.03 5.24 18.27
N LYS A 108 -0.84 6.26 18.13
CA LYS A 108 -0.76 7.52 18.89
C LYS A 108 -1.51 7.47 20.21
N ARG A 109 -2.53 6.62 20.35
CA ARG A 109 -3.34 6.52 21.58
C ARG A 109 -2.57 5.88 22.72
N TYR A 110 -1.81 4.82 22.46
CA TYR A 110 -0.98 4.14 23.45
C TYR A 110 0.48 4.22 23.05
N THR A 111 1.22 5.08 23.73
CA THR A 111 2.65 5.32 23.46
C THR A 111 3.49 5.04 24.70
N LEU A 112 4.73 4.59 24.50
CA LEU A 112 5.72 4.50 25.57
C LEU A 112 6.18 5.91 25.97
N ARG A 113 6.27 6.18 27.27
CA ARG A 113 6.68 7.51 27.79
C ARG A 113 8.14 7.88 27.50
N ASP A 114 9.00 6.89 27.29
CA ASP A 114 10.40 7.05 26.90
C ASP A 114 10.56 7.64 25.47
N GLY A 115 9.46 7.79 24.72
CA GLY A 115 9.50 8.24 23.32
C GLY A 115 10.05 7.18 22.36
N SER A 116 10.38 5.98 22.85
CA SER A 116 10.75 4.84 22.02
C SER A 116 9.51 4.28 21.31
N SER A 117 9.59 4.18 19.99
CA SER A 117 8.60 3.53 19.14
C SER A 117 9.24 2.32 18.44
N VAL A 118 8.41 1.42 17.89
CA VAL A 118 8.89 0.23 17.16
C VAL A 118 9.87 0.62 16.03
N ASP A 119 9.63 1.76 15.37
CA ASP A 119 10.47 2.26 14.27
C ASP A 119 11.69 3.09 14.71
N LYS A 120 11.75 3.51 15.98
CA LYS A 120 12.86 4.28 16.55
C LYS A 120 13.23 3.71 17.92
N PRO A 121 14.16 2.74 17.97
CA PRO A 121 14.72 2.31 19.24
C PRO A 121 15.40 3.49 19.94
N PHE A 122 15.33 3.51 21.26
CA PHE A 122 15.97 4.50 22.12
C PHE A 122 17.47 4.60 21.74
N LYS A 123 17.90 5.78 21.29
CA LYS A 123 19.33 6.06 21.09
C LYS A 123 19.88 6.67 22.37
N PRO A 124 20.82 6.00 23.07
CA PRO A 124 21.43 6.53 24.29
C PRO A 124 22.22 7.82 24.05
N ASP A 125 22.61 8.13 22.81
CA ASP A 125 23.40 9.33 22.47
C ASP A 125 22.64 10.65 22.68
N THR A 126 21.29 10.62 22.72
CA THR A 126 20.48 11.81 23.08
C THR A 126 20.26 11.96 24.57
N ALA A 127 20.75 11.01 25.37
CA ALA A 127 20.54 10.94 26.82
C ALA A 127 21.65 11.63 27.61
N PHE A 128 22.61 12.33 27.01
CA PHE A 128 23.65 13.06 27.76
C PHE A 128 23.63 14.55 27.40
N ASN A 129 23.65 15.42 28.42
CA ASN A 129 24.01 16.83 28.22
C ASN A 129 25.52 16.93 27.91
N SER A 130 25.97 18.08 27.41
CA SER A 130 27.38 18.40 27.15
C SER A 130 28.32 18.16 28.34
N ASP A 131 27.78 18.02 29.55
CA ASP A 131 28.49 17.76 30.80
C ASP A 131 28.51 16.28 31.23
N GLY A 132 28.09 15.33 30.37
CA GLY A 132 28.15 13.90 30.68
C GLY A 132 27.10 13.39 31.67
N ASN A 133 26.08 14.20 31.99
CA ASN A 133 24.95 13.80 32.84
C ASN A 133 23.75 13.32 32.02
N LEU A 134 23.04 12.32 32.54
CA LEU A 134 21.85 11.77 31.90
C LEU A 134 20.75 12.84 31.78
N LYS A 135 20.26 13.10 30.57
CA LYS A 135 19.16 14.01 30.27
C LYS A 135 17.91 13.48 30.98
N ARG A 136 17.55 14.10 32.10
CA ARG A 136 16.37 13.73 32.90
C ARG A 136 15.12 13.95 32.05
N LEU A 137 14.53 12.88 31.55
CA LEU A 137 13.18 12.90 30.99
C LEU A 137 12.22 13.13 32.16
N ALA A 138 11.65 14.33 32.25
CA ALA A 138 10.76 14.72 33.34
C ALA A 138 9.49 13.85 33.39
N GLY A 139 9.03 13.51 34.60
CA GLY A 139 7.67 13.00 34.85
C GLY A 139 7.51 11.48 34.90
N GLY A 140 8.44 10.72 35.49
CA GLY A 140 8.28 9.27 35.66
C GLY A 140 8.35 8.45 34.37
N ALA A 141 8.79 9.05 33.28
CA ALA A 141 8.85 8.51 31.93
C ALA A 141 9.94 7.43 31.72
N CYS A 142 10.54 6.90 32.79
CA CYS A 142 11.63 5.95 32.69
C CYS A 142 11.12 4.51 32.79
N VAL A 143 11.35 3.72 31.74
CA VAL A 143 11.15 2.27 31.80
C VAL A 143 12.22 1.69 32.73
N PRO A 144 11.85 0.93 33.78
CA PRO A 144 12.83 0.27 34.62
C PRO A 144 13.77 -0.62 33.79
N PRO A 145 15.11 -0.62 34.03
CA PRO A 145 16.07 -1.31 33.16
C PRO A 145 15.79 -2.80 32.97
N PHE A 146 15.24 -3.46 34.00
CA PHE A 146 14.88 -4.87 33.94
C PHE A 146 13.62 -5.15 33.09
N LEU A 147 12.76 -4.15 32.86
CA LEU A 147 11.57 -4.25 31.99
C LEU A 147 11.83 -3.76 30.55
N GLU A 148 13.01 -3.25 30.25
CA GLU A 148 13.30 -2.67 28.95
C GLU A 148 13.16 -3.69 27.80
N ALA A 149 13.54 -4.94 28.03
CA ALA A 149 13.35 -6.04 27.07
C ALA A 149 11.88 -6.41 26.85
N TRP A 150 11.00 -6.13 27.83
CA TRP A 150 9.59 -6.54 27.84
C TRP A 150 8.63 -5.40 27.50
N LYS A 151 9.12 -4.16 27.38
CA LYS A 151 8.28 -2.95 27.21
C LYS A 151 7.32 -3.04 26.02
N PHE A 152 7.78 -3.59 24.89
CA PHE A 152 6.94 -3.76 23.70
C PHE A 152 5.88 -4.85 23.88
N LYS A 153 6.24 -6.00 24.48
CA LYS A 153 5.27 -7.08 24.79
C LYS A 153 4.17 -6.57 25.73
N ILE A 154 4.53 -5.77 26.74
CA ILE A 154 3.58 -5.17 27.69
C ILE A 154 2.64 -4.17 26.99
N LEU A 155 3.19 -3.30 26.14
CA LEU A 155 2.39 -2.35 25.35
C LEU A 155 1.38 -3.08 24.46
N PHE A 156 1.85 -4.08 23.70
CA PHE A 156 1.02 -4.83 22.77
C PHE A 156 -0.04 -5.67 23.47
N ALA A 157 0.29 -6.32 24.60
CA ALA A 157 -0.69 -7.10 25.36
C ALA A 157 -1.93 -6.27 25.71
N GLY A 158 -1.76 -5.08 26.32
CA GLY A 158 -2.89 -4.23 26.65
C GLY A 158 -3.55 -3.58 25.42
N LYS A 159 -2.78 -3.23 24.38
CA LYS A 159 -3.32 -2.72 23.11
C LYS A 159 -4.28 -3.72 22.46
N TYR A 160 -3.90 -5.00 22.38
CA TYR A 160 -4.71 -6.07 21.81
C TYR A 160 -5.98 -6.32 22.61
N LEU A 161 -5.89 -6.31 23.94
CA LEU A 161 -7.07 -6.44 24.80
C LEU A 161 -8.02 -5.25 24.63
N ASN A 162 -7.52 -4.03 24.46
CA ASN A 162 -8.38 -2.87 24.23
C ASN A 162 -9.06 -2.89 22.87
N VAL A 163 -8.40 -3.40 21.83
CA VAL A 163 -9.05 -3.68 20.53
C VAL A 163 -10.21 -4.66 20.71
N ILE A 164 -10.01 -5.75 21.45
CA ILE A 164 -11.05 -6.76 21.70
C ILE A 164 -12.22 -6.15 22.50
N ARG A 165 -11.93 -5.33 23.51
CA ARG A 165 -12.96 -4.64 24.30
C ARG A 165 -13.77 -3.65 23.47
N GLU A 166 -13.15 -2.99 22.51
CA GLU A 166 -13.88 -2.11 21.58
C GLU A 166 -14.81 -2.87 20.63
N CYS A 167 -14.55 -4.16 20.40
CA CYS A 167 -15.46 -5.06 19.69
C CYS A 167 -16.63 -5.53 20.58
N GLY A 168 -16.67 -5.14 21.87
CA GLY A 168 -17.75 -5.49 22.79
C GLY A 168 -17.59 -6.83 23.51
N ILE A 169 -16.41 -7.48 23.40
CA ILE A 169 -16.12 -8.71 24.13
C ILE A 169 -15.50 -8.35 25.48
N GLU A 170 -16.17 -8.73 26.56
CA GLU A 170 -15.63 -8.57 27.91
C GLU A 170 -14.48 -9.55 28.11
N VAL A 171 -13.26 -9.02 28.24
CA VAL A 171 -12.10 -9.80 28.62
C VAL A 171 -12.29 -10.28 30.06
N THR A 172 -12.38 -11.59 30.25
CA THR A 172 -12.51 -12.21 31.57
C THR A 172 -11.35 -11.74 32.45
N LYS A 173 -11.67 -11.04 33.53
CA LYS A 173 -10.70 -10.54 34.51
C LYS A 173 -10.13 -11.74 35.27
N THR A 174 -9.16 -12.45 34.70
CA THR A 174 -8.40 -13.50 35.41
C THR A 174 -7.45 -12.82 36.40
N ARG A 175 -8.04 -12.26 37.46
CA ARG A 175 -7.37 -11.49 38.50
C ARG A 175 -6.76 -12.44 39.51
N ASN A 176 -5.55 -12.93 39.24
CA ASN A 176 -4.76 -13.64 40.24
C ASN A 176 -4.03 -12.64 41.16
N PHE A 177 -4.76 -11.74 41.83
CA PHE A 177 -4.18 -10.81 42.81
C PHE A 177 -3.52 -11.56 43.99
N ALA A 178 -3.98 -12.77 44.32
CA ALA A 178 -3.50 -13.56 45.45
C ALA A 178 -2.03 -14.03 45.31
N GLU A 179 -1.47 -14.03 44.11
CA GLU A 179 -0.05 -14.38 43.87
C GLU A 179 0.87 -13.15 43.83
N LEU A 180 0.32 -11.93 43.64
CA LEU A 180 1.11 -10.70 43.53
C LEU A 180 1.77 -10.28 44.85
N ASP A 181 1.08 -10.47 45.97
CA ASP A 181 1.60 -10.15 47.33
C ASP A 181 2.89 -10.92 47.67
N LYS A 182 3.24 -11.95 46.89
CA LYS A 182 4.41 -12.82 47.10
C LYS A 182 5.44 -12.75 45.96
N MET A 183 5.16 -12.05 44.87
CA MET A 183 6.01 -12.06 43.67
C MET A 183 6.74 -10.73 43.50
N SER A 184 8.07 -10.80 43.40
CA SER A 184 8.88 -9.63 43.06
C SER A 184 8.79 -9.35 41.56
N ILE A 185 8.77 -8.08 41.16
CA ILE A 185 8.71 -7.65 39.75
C ILE A 185 9.94 -8.10 38.93
N ASN A 186 11.07 -8.39 39.61
CA ASN A 186 12.31 -8.87 39.01
C ASN A 186 12.38 -10.40 38.89
N SER A 187 11.33 -11.12 39.29
CA SER A 187 11.34 -12.58 39.38
C SER A 187 10.92 -13.25 38.07
N ALA A 188 11.50 -14.42 37.78
CA ALA A 188 11.12 -15.26 36.64
C ALA A 188 9.60 -15.53 36.49
N PRO A 189 8.81 -15.80 37.57
CA PRO A 189 7.37 -16.02 37.42
C PRO A 189 6.60 -14.78 36.94
N PHE A 190 7.04 -13.56 37.29
CA PHE A 190 6.40 -12.33 36.80
C PHE A 190 6.55 -12.20 35.27
N TYR A 191 7.75 -12.42 34.75
CA TYR A 191 7.97 -12.42 33.29
C TYR A 191 7.15 -13.49 32.57
N LYS A 192 7.01 -14.67 33.19
CA LYS A 192 6.16 -15.74 32.65
C LYS A 192 4.69 -15.32 32.60
N GLN A 193 4.16 -14.67 33.63
CA GLN A 193 2.78 -14.16 33.62
C GLN A 193 2.56 -13.10 32.53
N VAL A 194 3.52 -12.20 32.32
CA VAL A 194 3.46 -11.20 31.23
C VAL A 194 3.49 -11.89 29.86
N GLU A 195 4.30 -12.92 29.70
CA GLU A 195 4.35 -13.73 28.47
C GLU A 195 3.05 -14.49 28.23
N ASP A 196 2.49 -15.14 29.26
CA ASP A 196 1.22 -15.85 29.20
C ASP A 196 0.07 -14.88 28.85
N ALA A 197 0.04 -13.70 29.45
CA ALA A 197 -0.94 -12.65 29.13
C ALA A 197 -0.81 -12.15 27.68
N TYR A 198 0.42 -11.93 27.20
CA TYR A 198 0.68 -11.55 25.82
C TYR A 198 0.26 -12.64 24.81
N THR A 199 0.58 -13.91 25.08
CA THR A 199 0.17 -15.02 24.20
C THR A 199 -1.35 -15.21 24.21
N HIS A 200 -2.01 -15.03 25.36
CA HIS A 200 -3.46 -15.05 25.46
C HIS A 200 -4.10 -13.92 24.65
N ALA A 201 -3.63 -12.68 24.78
CA ALA A 201 -4.14 -11.53 24.04
C ALA A 201 -3.97 -11.71 22.52
N ASN A 202 -2.82 -12.24 22.07
CA ASN A 202 -2.58 -12.55 20.66
C ASN A 202 -3.52 -13.63 20.13
N ARG A 203 -3.69 -14.74 20.86
CA ARG A 203 -4.60 -15.82 20.44
C ARG A 203 -6.04 -15.33 20.37
N ALA A 204 -6.48 -14.53 21.34
CA ALA A 204 -7.83 -13.98 21.37
C ALA A 204 -8.07 -13.04 20.18
N LEU A 205 -7.15 -12.12 19.90
CA LEU A 205 -7.31 -11.18 18.78
C LEU A 205 -7.18 -11.88 17.42
N LEU A 206 -6.26 -12.84 17.27
CA LEU A 206 -6.16 -13.63 16.04
C LEU A 206 -7.41 -14.46 15.78
N LYS A 207 -7.98 -15.08 16.81
CA LYS A 207 -9.23 -15.82 16.69
C LYS A 207 -10.36 -14.92 16.18
N LEU A 208 -10.49 -13.73 16.76
CA LEU A 208 -11.48 -12.74 16.35
C LEU A 208 -11.30 -12.31 14.89
N LEU A 209 -10.06 -11.98 14.48
CA LEU A 209 -9.78 -11.51 13.13
C LEU A 209 -9.92 -12.60 12.06
N LEU A 210 -9.50 -13.84 12.35
CA LEU A 210 -9.48 -14.94 11.38
C LEU A 210 -10.80 -15.73 11.33
N GLU A 211 -11.39 -16.04 12.49
CA GLU A 211 -12.60 -16.87 12.59
C GLU A 211 -13.87 -16.02 12.55
N ASP A 212 -14.00 -15.02 13.43
CA ASP A 212 -15.26 -14.28 13.59
C ASP A 212 -15.52 -13.29 12.44
N GLU A 213 -14.49 -12.52 12.04
CA GLU A 213 -14.59 -11.51 10.97
C GLU A 213 -14.14 -12.02 9.58
N GLY A 214 -13.59 -13.24 9.51
CA GLY A 214 -13.25 -13.89 8.24
C GLY A 214 -12.25 -13.11 7.36
N LEU A 215 -11.14 -12.64 7.94
CA LEU A 215 -10.11 -11.85 7.23
C LEU A 215 -9.61 -12.49 5.93
N VAL A 216 -9.46 -13.83 5.88
CA VAL A 216 -8.97 -14.51 4.67
C VAL A 216 -9.95 -14.33 3.50
N SER A 217 -11.25 -14.40 3.77
CA SER A 217 -12.30 -14.18 2.77
C SER A 217 -12.26 -12.75 2.25
N ARG A 218 -12.04 -11.77 3.13
CA ARG A 218 -11.85 -10.35 2.77
C ARG A 218 -10.61 -10.12 1.91
N LEU A 219 -9.49 -10.75 2.23
CA LEU A 219 -8.26 -10.68 1.43
C LEU A 219 -8.45 -11.32 0.05
N ARG A 220 -9.25 -12.40 -0.05
CA ARG A 220 -9.63 -12.99 -1.34
C ARG A 220 -10.49 -12.05 -2.18
N SER A 221 -11.46 -11.35 -1.56
CA SER A 221 -12.23 -10.32 -2.25
C SER A 221 -11.33 -9.16 -2.72
N LEU A 222 -10.38 -8.71 -1.88
CA LEU A 222 -9.39 -7.69 -2.29
C LEU A 222 -8.55 -8.15 -3.48
N LYS A 223 -8.06 -9.40 -3.47
CA LYS A 223 -7.37 -10.00 -4.61
C LYS A 223 -8.24 -10.00 -5.86
N HIS A 224 -9.50 -10.42 -5.74
CA HIS A 224 -10.45 -10.49 -6.85
C HIS A 224 -10.64 -9.13 -7.53
N TYR A 225 -10.92 -8.07 -6.76
CA TYR A 225 -11.18 -6.74 -7.31
C TYR A 225 -9.92 -5.95 -7.71
N PHE A 226 -8.87 -5.97 -6.88
CA PHE A 226 -7.68 -5.14 -7.12
C PHE A 226 -6.65 -5.81 -8.02
N PHE A 227 -6.46 -7.13 -7.95
CA PHE A 227 -5.51 -7.85 -8.80
C PHE A 227 -6.15 -8.43 -10.06
N LEU A 228 -7.46 -8.26 -10.25
CA LEU A 228 -8.19 -8.74 -11.43
C LEU A 228 -8.03 -10.26 -11.65
N ALA A 229 -7.93 -11.03 -10.56
CA ALA A 229 -7.70 -12.48 -10.61
C ALA A 229 -8.76 -13.20 -11.46
N GLU A 230 -10.02 -12.75 -11.40
CA GLU A 230 -11.10 -13.21 -12.27
C GLU A 230 -11.66 -11.99 -13.01
N SER A 231 -11.02 -11.64 -14.13
CA SER A 231 -11.30 -10.40 -14.87
C SER A 231 -12.65 -10.34 -15.59
N ASP A 232 -13.53 -11.32 -15.44
CA ASP A 232 -14.80 -11.40 -16.17
C ASP A 232 -15.74 -10.22 -15.89
N PHE A 233 -15.99 -9.94 -14.60
CA PHE A 233 -16.82 -8.78 -14.20
C PHE A 233 -16.23 -7.47 -14.74
N PHE A 234 -14.89 -7.37 -14.77
CA PHE A 234 -14.19 -6.16 -15.13
C PHE A 234 -14.23 -5.90 -16.63
N VAL A 235 -14.14 -6.94 -17.46
CA VAL A 235 -14.31 -6.81 -18.91
C VAL A 235 -15.72 -6.33 -19.24
N HIS A 236 -16.75 -6.90 -18.61
CA HIS A 236 -18.13 -6.45 -18.76
C HIS A 236 -18.32 -5.00 -18.31
N PHE A 237 -17.72 -4.62 -17.19
CA PHE A 237 -17.72 -3.24 -16.70
C PHE A 237 -17.05 -2.27 -17.67
N LEU A 238 -15.86 -2.61 -18.20
CA LEU A 238 -15.13 -1.77 -19.15
C LEU A 238 -15.90 -1.54 -20.45
N ASP A 239 -16.64 -2.55 -20.93
CA ASP A 239 -17.47 -2.42 -22.12
C ASP A 239 -18.68 -1.50 -21.87
N GLN A 240 -19.43 -1.74 -20.78
CA GLN A 240 -20.59 -0.92 -20.41
C GLN A 240 -20.22 0.55 -20.10
N SER A 241 -19.05 0.78 -19.50
CA SER A 241 -18.58 2.09 -19.09
C SER A 241 -17.70 2.79 -20.14
N TYR A 242 -17.45 2.16 -21.29
CA TYR A 242 -16.52 2.64 -22.33
C TYR A 242 -16.73 4.12 -22.71
N ASN A 243 -17.99 4.51 -22.93
CA ASN A 243 -18.36 5.87 -23.33
C ASN A 243 -18.04 6.93 -22.25
N GLU A 244 -18.15 6.54 -20.98
CA GLU A 244 -17.90 7.43 -19.85
C GLU A 244 -16.43 7.49 -19.48
N LEU A 245 -15.70 6.37 -19.64
CA LEU A 245 -14.25 6.30 -19.39
C LEU A 245 -13.41 7.03 -20.45
N ARG A 246 -13.96 7.25 -21.66
CA ARG A 246 -13.31 8.03 -22.71
C ARG A 246 -13.34 9.55 -22.45
N LYS A 247 -14.30 10.03 -21.65
CA LYS A 247 -14.43 11.45 -21.29
C LYS A 247 -13.26 11.91 -20.40
N PRO A 248 -12.96 13.22 -20.33
CA PRO A 248 -11.98 13.70 -19.38
C PRO A 248 -12.45 13.47 -17.94
N ALA A 249 -11.53 13.15 -17.03
CA ALA A 249 -11.83 12.74 -15.65
C ALA A 249 -12.73 13.73 -14.89
N LYS A 250 -12.59 15.03 -15.15
CA LYS A 250 -13.42 16.10 -14.55
C LYS A 250 -14.89 16.07 -14.97
N SER A 251 -15.20 15.48 -16.12
CA SER A 251 -16.56 15.42 -16.69
C SER A 251 -17.23 14.06 -16.52
N ALA A 252 -16.51 13.07 -15.99
CA ALA A 252 -17.05 11.73 -15.79
C ALA A 252 -18.02 11.72 -14.61
N ASN A 253 -19.18 11.09 -14.79
CA ASN A 253 -20.17 10.95 -13.72
C ASN A 253 -19.83 9.72 -12.85
N LEU A 254 -19.32 9.98 -11.64
CA LEU A 254 -19.00 8.96 -10.64
C LEU A 254 -20.20 8.08 -10.26
N VAL A 255 -21.39 8.68 -10.09
CA VAL A 255 -22.60 7.95 -9.70
C VAL A 255 -23.01 6.96 -10.78
N LYS A 256 -22.90 7.38 -12.05
CA LYS A 256 -23.19 6.49 -13.18
C LYS A 256 -22.18 5.34 -13.24
N LEU A 257 -20.89 5.62 -13.09
CA LEU A 257 -19.86 4.57 -13.07
C LEU A 257 -20.08 3.58 -11.91
N GLN A 258 -20.43 4.07 -10.71
CA GLN A 258 -20.76 3.20 -9.58
C GLN A 258 -21.98 2.34 -9.89
N SER A 259 -23.05 2.92 -10.43
CA SER A 259 -24.25 2.14 -10.78
C SER A 259 -23.99 1.06 -11.82
N LEU A 260 -23.09 1.31 -12.78
CA LEU A 260 -22.66 0.32 -13.77
C LEU A 260 -21.81 -0.77 -13.11
N LEU A 261 -20.91 -0.41 -12.21
CA LEU A 261 -20.15 -1.39 -11.44
C LEU A 261 -21.09 -2.28 -10.61
N ASP A 262 -22.03 -1.70 -9.86
CA ASP A 262 -22.98 -2.44 -9.04
C ASP A 262 -23.83 -3.40 -9.89
N LEU A 263 -24.23 -2.99 -11.09
CA LEU A 263 -24.94 -3.85 -12.05
C LEU A 263 -24.08 -5.04 -12.48
N THR A 264 -22.80 -4.81 -12.80
CA THR A 264 -21.89 -5.90 -13.18
C THR A 264 -21.57 -6.85 -12.03
N LEU A 265 -21.41 -6.33 -10.80
CA LEU A 265 -21.15 -7.13 -9.60
C LEU A 265 -22.36 -7.97 -9.17
N ARG A 266 -23.58 -7.52 -9.49
CA ARG A 266 -24.83 -8.24 -9.23
C ARG A 266 -25.21 -9.21 -10.35
N ASN A 267 -24.42 -9.30 -11.42
CA ASN A 267 -24.68 -10.22 -12.51
C ASN A 267 -24.48 -11.67 -12.04
N PRO A 268 -25.52 -12.53 -12.06
CA PRO A 268 -25.43 -13.92 -11.59
C PRO A 268 -24.51 -14.79 -12.45
N ALA A 269 -24.17 -14.37 -13.67
CA ALA A 269 -23.22 -15.08 -14.52
C ALA A 269 -21.76 -14.92 -14.08
N SER A 270 -21.45 -13.92 -13.25
CA SER A 270 -20.09 -13.62 -12.82
C SER A 270 -19.79 -14.23 -11.45
N PRO A 271 -18.59 -14.80 -11.22
CA PRO A 271 -18.20 -15.34 -9.91
C PRO A 271 -18.21 -14.29 -8.80
N SER A 272 -18.13 -13.00 -9.13
CA SER A 272 -18.33 -11.86 -8.21
C SER A 272 -19.69 -11.86 -7.52
N PHE A 273 -20.69 -12.56 -8.07
CA PHE A 273 -22.02 -12.63 -7.46
C PHE A 273 -21.98 -13.31 -6.08
N ASN A 274 -21.15 -14.34 -5.94
CA ASN A 274 -21.03 -15.16 -4.73
C ASN A 274 -20.22 -14.49 -3.61
N ASP A 275 -19.55 -13.37 -3.91
CA ASP A 275 -18.75 -12.65 -2.92
C ASP A 275 -19.65 -11.88 -1.93
N PRO A 276 -19.56 -12.16 -0.61
CA PRO A 276 -20.31 -11.45 0.42
C PRO A 276 -19.95 -9.95 0.51
N TYR A 277 -18.73 -9.57 0.11
CA TYR A 277 -18.16 -8.24 0.40
C TYR A 277 -18.13 -7.29 -0.81
N LYS A 278 -18.96 -7.55 -1.82
CA LYS A 278 -19.01 -6.77 -3.07
C LYS A 278 -19.47 -5.33 -2.90
N GLU A 279 -20.25 -5.01 -1.86
CA GLU A 279 -20.79 -3.66 -1.63
C GLU A 279 -19.75 -2.67 -1.08
N ASP A 280 -18.62 -3.19 -0.58
CA ASP A 280 -17.55 -2.38 -0.02
C ASP A 280 -16.64 -1.75 -1.09
N VAL A 281 -16.80 -2.14 -2.36
CA VAL A 281 -16.02 -1.63 -3.49
C VAL A 281 -16.67 -0.36 -4.06
N LYS A 282 -15.94 0.75 -4.02
CA LYS A 282 -16.39 2.05 -4.53
C LYS A 282 -15.45 2.59 -5.59
N ILE A 283 -15.97 3.33 -6.56
CA ILE A 283 -15.15 3.99 -7.58
C ILE A 283 -14.73 5.37 -7.09
N THR A 284 -13.43 5.64 -7.14
CA THR A 284 -12.82 6.95 -6.90
C THR A 284 -12.13 7.47 -8.16
N MET A 285 -12.03 8.78 -8.28
CA MET A 285 -11.35 9.45 -9.40
C MET A 285 -10.18 10.28 -8.87
N ASN A 286 -8.98 9.87 -9.25
CA ASN A 286 -7.74 10.53 -8.90
C ASN A 286 -7.45 11.68 -9.87
N LYS A 287 -6.91 12.76 -9.32
CA LYS A 287 -6.59 13.99 -10.06
C LYS A 287 -5.27 13.91 -10.82
N GLU A 288 -4.38 13.00 -10.44
CA GLU A 288 -3.05 12.83 -11.03
C GLU A 288 -2.95 11.54 -11.86
N PRO A 289 -2.22 11.54 -12.99
CA PRO A 289 -2.04 10.35 -13.79
C PRO A 289 -1.09 9.36 -13.10
N LEU A 290 -1.30 8.06 -13.35
CA LEU A 290 -0.59 6.97 -12.67
C LEU A 290 0.92 7.19 -12.60
N TYR A 291 1.57 7.44 -13.74
CA TYR A 291 3.03 7.54 -13.82
C TYR A 291 3.59 8.79 -13.12
N GLN A 292 2.85 9.90 -13.10
CA GLN A 292 3.29 11.09 -12.37
C GLN A 292 3.17 10.85 -10.87
N TRP A 293 2.07 10.24 -10.44
CA TRP A 293 1.85 9.86 -9.05
C TRP A 293 2.89 8.82 -8.58
N LEU A 294 3.21 7.82 -9.41
CA LEU A 294 4.28 6.85 -9.15
C LEU A 294 5.64 7.52 -9.01
N LEU A 295 5.98 8.44 -9.92
CA LEU A 295 7.25 9.17 -9.84
C LEU A 295 7.30 10.08 -8.60
N THR A 296 6.20 10.71 -8.20
CA THR A 296 6.16 11.47 -6.94
C THR A 296 6.29 10.56 -5.74
N VAL A 297 5.59 9.42 -5.71
CA VAL A 297 5.63 8.46 -4.60
C VAL A 297 7.02 7.83 -4.48
N VAL A 298 7.67 7.41 -5.56
CA VAL A 298 9.01 6.82 -5.51
C VAL A 298 10.07 7.84 -5.10
N ASN A 299 9.96 9.09 -5.59
CA ASN A 299 10.87 10.17 -5.18
C ASN A 299 10.66 10.59 -3.72
N VAL A 300 9.42 10.53 -3.22
CA VAL A 300 9.08 10.72 -1.81
C VAL A 300 9.42 9.48 -0.99
N SER A 301 9.41 8.27 -1.56
CA SER A 301 9.67 7.03 -0.84
C SER A 301 11.15 6.80 -0.54
N GLY A 302 12.06 7.50 -1.25
CA GLY A 302 13.45 7.68 -0.82
C GLY A 302 13.60 8.60 0.40
N ALA A 303 12.52 9.26 0.83
CA ALA A 303 12.44 10.20 1.94
C ALA A 303 11.07 10.11 2.64
N LEU A 304 10.65 8.91 3.07
CA LEU A 304 9.47 8.74 3.93
C LEU A 304 9.71 9.42 5.27
N GLY A 305 9.39 10.71 5.34
CA GLY A 305 9.54 11.52 6.56
C GLY A 305 9.20 13.00 6.46
N GLN A 306 8.85 13.55 5.28
CA GLN A 306 8.48 14.97 5.19
C GLN A 306 7.29 15.17 4.23
N GLU A 307 6.10 15.31 4.81
CA GLU A 307 4.87 15.71 4.11
C GLU A 307 4.89 17.18 3.63
N GLU A 308 5.95 17.95 3.90
CA GLU A 308 5.96 19.40 3.65
C GLU A 308 6.28 19.82 2.19
N ASN A 309 6.69 18.90 1.30
CA ASN A 309 7.13 19.29 -0.05
C ASN A 309 6.06 19.20 -1.16
N PHE A 310 4.79 18.97 -0.82
CA PHE A 310 3.70 18.87 -1.82
C PHE A 310 3.36 20.21 -2.53
N ASN A 311 3.80 21.36 -2.01
CA ASN A 311 3.31 22.67 -2.45
C ASN A 311 4.15 23.41 -3.51
N GLN A 312 5.24 22.84 -4.04
CA GLN A 312 6.16 23.60 -4.93
C GLN A 312 6.21 23.15 -6.41
N ARG A 313 5.27 22.36 -6.91
CA ARG A 313 5.20 22.06 -8.37
C ARG A 313 3.88 22.46 -9.00
N LYS A 314 3.52 23.74 -8.91
CA LYS A 314 2.51 24.37 -9.79
C LYS A 314 3.24 25.05 -10.95
N GLY A 315 3.28 24.41 -12.12
CA GLY A 315 3.91 25.03 -13.30
C GLY A 315 3.95 24.19 -14.58
N ALA A 316 3.14 23.14 -14.74
CA ALA A 316 3.00 22.45 -16.01
C ALA A 316 1.52 22.37 -16.37
N GLU A 317 1.16 22.84 -17.57
CA GLU A 317 -0.19 22.69 -18.12
C GLU A 317 -0.63 21.22 -18.06
N GLU A 318 -1.55 20.91 -17.13
CA GLU A 318 -2.08 19.58 -16.94
C GLU A 318 -2.91 19.17 -18.15
N LYS A 319 -2.34 18.34 -19.03
CA LYS A 319 -3.11 17.70 -20.10
C LYS A 319 -4.33 17.00 -19.49
N PRO A 320 -5.53 17.16 -20.07
CA PRO A 320 -6.74 16.56 -19.52
C PRO A 320 -6.60 15.04 -19.48
N ILE A 321 -6.56 14.49 -18.28
CA ILE A 321 -6.46 13.06 -18.03
C ILE A 321 -7.78 12.41 -18.45
N ARG A 322 -7.70 11.29 -19.16
CA ARG A 322 -8.88 10.47 -19.48
C ARG A 322 -9.40 9.84 -18.20
N ALA A 323 -10.71 9.70 -18.07
CA ALA A 323 -11.32 9.09 -16.88
C ALA A 323 -10.74 7.69 -16.60
N ILE A 324 -10.35 6.93 -17.63
CA ILE A 324 -9.70 5.62 -17.46
C ILE A 324 -8.34 5.66 -16.75
N GLU A 325 -7.56 6.73 -16.90
CA GLU A 325 -6.26 6.87 -16.23
C GLU A 325 -6.40 7.40 -14.80
N GLY A 326 -7.54 8.05 -14.51
CA GLY A 326 -7.91 8.59 -13.21
C GLY A 326 -8.69 7.62 -12.32
N MET A 327 -9.33 6.59 -12.89
CA MET A 327 -10.18 5.67 -12.14
C MET A 327 -9.37 4.77 -11.18
N SER A 328 -9.85 4.63 -9.94
CA SER A 328 -9.35 3.69 -8.94
C SER A 328 -10.51 3.07 -8.16
N PHE A 329 -10.31 1.87 -7.62
CA PHE A 329 -11.21 1.29 -6.64
C PHE A 329 -10.80 1.69 -5.23
N ASP A 330 -11.77 2.08 -4.41
CA ASP A 330 -11.63 2.26 -2.97
C ASP A 330 -12.39 1.14 -2.26
N TYR A 331 -11.91 0.75 -1.08
CA TYR A 331 -12.45 -0.37 -0.34
C TYR A 331 -12.73 0.05 1.09
N THR A 332 -14.00 0.03 1.48
CA THR A 332 -14.42 0.41 2.83
C THR A 332 -14.32 -0.78 3.77
N VAL A 333 -13.46 -0.69 4.78
CA VAL A 333 -13.28 -1.73 5.80
C VAL A 333 -13.77 -1.22 7.13
N ASN A 334 -14.64 -1.99 7.77
CA ASN A 334 -15.11 -1.68 9.11
C ASN A 334 -14.09 -2.15 10.16
N PHE A 335 -14.10 -1.48 11.31
CA PHE A 335 -13.41 -1.98 12.49
C PHE A 335 -13.99 -3.35 12.88
N PRO A 336 -13.17 -4.38 13.20
CA PRO A 336 -11.73 -4.34 13.56
C PRO A 336 -10.74 -4.63 12.42
N LEU A 337 -11.21 -5.05 11.25
CA LEU A 337 -10.34 -5.43 10.12
C LEU A 337 -9.54 -4.24 9.55
N SER A 338 -10.01 -3.02 9.79
CA SER A 338 -9.30 -1.76 9.46
C SER A 338 -7.93 -1.61 10.14
N LEU A 339 -7.62 -2.46 11.13
CA LEU A 339 -6.29 -2.57 11.74
C LEU A 339 -5.29 -3.27 10.83
N VAL A 340 -5.75 -4.26 10.06
CA VAL A 340 -4.91 -5.01 9.13
C VAL A 340 -4.94 -4.37 7.76
N ILE A 341 -6.14 -4.03 7.29
CA ILE A 341 -6.35 -3.36 6.00
C ILE A 341 -6.45 -1.86 6.27
N SER A 342 -5.29 -1.23 6.45
CA SER A 342 -5.21 0.20 6.65
C SER A 342 -5.22 0.99 5.34
N ARG A 343 -5.42 2.32 5.42
CA ARG A 343 -5.37 3.18 4.24
C ARG A 343 -4.01 3.08 3.51
N LYS A 344 -2.92 2.88 4.26
CA LYS A 344 -1.57 2.70 3.70
C LYS A 344 -1.47 1.44 2.84
N THR A 345 -2.16 0.36 3.21
CA THR A 345 -2.18 -0.88 2.42
C THR A 345 -3.14 -0.76 1.23
N ILE A 346 -4.32 -0.14 1.41
CA ILE A 346 -5.27 0.14 0.31
C ILE A 346 -4.63 0.99 -0.79
N LEU A 347 -3.83 2.00 -0.45
CA LEU A 347 -3.12 2.81 -1.44
C LEU A 347 -2.15 1.97 -2.31
N ARG A 348 -1.51 0.94 -1.73
CA ARG A 348 -0.65 0.00 -2.47
C ARG A 348 -1.47 -0.91 -3.38
N TYR A 349 -2.62 -1.41 -2.92
CA TYR A 349 -3.56 -2.15 -3.77
C TYR A 349 -4.08 -1.27 -4.93
N GLN A 350 -4.45 -0.03 -4.66
CA GLN A 350 -4.89 0.94 -5.67
C GLN A 350 -3.81 1.20 -6.71
N LEU A 351 -2.56 1.31 -6.29
CA LEU A 351 -1.41 1.49 -7.17
C LEU A 351 -1.29 0.33 -8.16
N ILE A 352 -1.35 -0.91 -7.66
CA ILE A 352 -1.27 -2.13 -8.48
C ILE A 352 -2.47 -2.19 -9.43
N PHE A 353 -3.69 -1.95 -8.92
CA PHE A 353 -4.90 -1.95 -9.75
C PHE A 353 -4.83 -0.93 -10.89
N ARG A 354 -4.41 0.31 -10.61
CA ARG A 354 -4.29 1.34 -11.65
C ARG A 354 -3.27 0.96 -12.72
N PHE A 355 -2.18 0.30 -12.32
CA PHE A 355 -1.21 -0.22 -13.27
C PHE A 355 -1.79 -1.32 -14.16
N LEU A 356 -2.47 -2.30 -13.57
CA LEU A 356 -3.17 -3.37 -14.30
C LEU A 356 -4.26 -2.82 -15.23
N LEU A 357 -5.05 -1.84 -14.78
CA LEU A 357 -6.07 -1.17 -15.58
C LEU A 357 -5.46 -0.52 -16.82
N HIS A 358 -4.30 0.13 -16.69
CA HIS A 358 -3.64 0.74 -17.85
C HIS A 358 -3.18 -0.30 -18.87
N LEU A 359 -2.56 -1.40 -18.42
CA LEU A 359 -2.18 -2.52 -19.28
C LEU A 359 -3.42 -3.10 -19.99
N LYS A 360 -4.47 -3.41 -19.23
CA LYS A 360 -5.70 -4.00 -19.79
C LYS A 360 -6.41 -3.09 -20.77
N TYR A 361 -6.46 -1.79 -20.49
CA TYR A 361 -7.02 -0.81 -21.42
C TYR A 361 -6.27 -0.79 -22.76
N THR A 362 -4.93 -0.78 -22.72
CA THR A 362 -4.12 -0.80 -23.95
C THR A 362 -4.24 -2.12 -24.71
N GLU A 363 -4.36 -3.24 -24.00
CA GLU A 363 -4.64 -4.54 -24.61
C GLU A 363 -5.99 -4.49 -25.35
N ASN A 364 -7.06 -4.07 -24.68
CA ASN A 364 -8.40 -3.96 -25.26
C ASN A 364 -8.43 -3.00 -26.47
N ALA A 365 -7.68 -1.90 -26.43
CA ALA A 365 -7.57 -0.98 -27.55
C ALA A 365 -6.90 -1.64 -28.78
N LEU A 366 -5.81 -2.40 -28.58
CA LEU A 366 -5.11 -3.13 -29.65
C LEU A 366 -5.92 -4.31 -30.20
N VAL A 367 -6.75 -4.94 -29.36
CA VAL A 367 -7.73 -5.95 -29.79
C VAL A 367 -8.88 -5.28 -30.54
N GLY A 368 -9.34 -4.10 -30.12
CA GLY A 368 -10.34 -3.32 -30.87
C GLY A 368 -9.89 -2.98 -32.29
N MET A 369 -8.61 -2.61 -32.47
CA MET A 369 -8.02 -2.40 -33.81
C MET A 369 -8.08 -3.65 -34.70
N TRP A 370 -8.03 -4.85 -34.13
CA TRP A 370 -8.22 -6.07 -34.92
C TRP A 370 -9.61 -6.16 -35.54
N GLY A 371 -10.64 -5.70 -34.82
CA GLY A 371 -12.01 -5.58 -35.36
C GLY A 371 -12.07 -4.62 -36.55
N GLU A 372 -11.35 -3.48 -36.48
CA GLU A 372 -11.23 -2.56 -37.61
C GLU A 372 -10.48 -3.19 -38.80
N HIS A 373 -9.42 -3.95 -38.54
CA HIS A 373 -8.67 -4.68 -39.58
C HIS A 373 -9.41 -5.91 -40.14
N ALA A 374 -10.54 -6.29 -39.56
CA ALA A 374 -11.42 -7.31 -40.13
C ALA A 374 -12.25 -6.77 -41.31
N GLN A 375 -12.32 -5.44 -41.48
CA GLN A 375 -13.08 -4.79 -42.55
C GLN A 375 -12.47 -5.03 -43.94
N ASP A 376 -13.31 -4.88 -44.97
CA ASP A 376 -12.94 -5.12 -46.37
C ASP A 376 -11.77 -4.26 -46.86
N CYS A 377 -11.61 -3.04 -46.33
CA CYS A 377 -10.50 -2.15 -46.66
C CYS A 377 -9.12 -2.75 -46.32
N TRP A 378 -9.06 -3.63 -45.32
CA TRP A 378 -7.82 -4.27 -44.90
C TRP A 378 -7.60 -5.64 -45.54
N ARG A 379 -8.67 -6.35 -45.90
CA ARG A 379 -8.59 -7.75 -46.36
C ARG A 379 -8.72 -7.94 -47.86
N ARG A 380 -9.43 -7.04 -48.56
CA ARG A 380 -9.67 -7.21 -49.99
C ARG A 380 -8.35 -7.20 -50.75
N ASN A 381 -8.14 -8.21 -51.57
CA ASN A 381 -6.99 -8.26 -52.46
C ASN A 381 -7.18 -7.24 -53.59
N LEU A 382 -6.29 -6.26 -53.67
CA LEU A 382 -6.31 -5.22 -54.70
C LEU A 382 -5.27 -5.48 -55.80
N ASN A 383 -4.47 -6.55 -55.69
CA ASN A 383 -3.36 -6.89 -56.59
C ASN A 383 -2.33 -5.75 -56.76
N TYR A 384 -2.25 -4.84 -55.79
CA TYR A 384 -1.31 -3.72 -55.77
C TYR A 384 -0.31 -3.91 -54.62
N LYS A 385 0.83 -4.53 -54.96
CA LYS A 385 1.83 -5.01 -53.99
C LYS A 385 2.28 -3.95 -52.97
N PRO A 386 2.57 -2.68 -53.33
CA PRO A 386 3.04 -1.69 -52.35
C PRO A 386 2.05 -1.41 -51.23
N PHE A 387 0.75 -1.38 -51.55
CA PHE A 387 -0.31 -1.17 -50.55
C PHE A 387 -0.55 -2.42 -49.70
N ASP A 388 -0.48 -3.61 -50.30
CA ASP A 388 -0.61 -4.88 -49.58
C ASP A 388 0.52 -5.08 -48.56
N MET A 389 1.76 -4.70 -48.94
CA MET A 389 2.91 -4.70 -48.05
C MET A 389 2.73 -3.71 -46.88
N TRP A 390 2.22 -2.50 -47.17
CA TRP A 390 1.94 -1.53 -46.12
C TRP A 390 0.88 -2.06 -45.13
N ARG A 391 -0.24 -2.59 -45.61
CA ARG A 391 -1.31 -3.16 -44.77
C ARG A 391 -0.78 -4.28 -43.88
N THR A 392 -0.01 -5.20 -44.45
CA THR A 392 0.58 -6.31 -43.72
C THR A 392 1.52 -5.81 -42.62
N ARG A 393 2.35 -4.78 -42.91
CA ARG A 393 3.29 -4.22 -41.94
C ARG A 393 2.57 -3.52 -40.77
N VAL A 394 1.44 -2.85 -41.00
CA VAL A 394 0.59 -2.31 -39.94
C VAL A 394 0.04 -3.43 -39.05
N CYS A 395 -0.50 -4.49 -39.64
CA CYS A 395 -1.03 -5.64 -38.91
C CYS A 395 0.04 -6.35 -38.07
N VAL A 396 1.25 -6.50 -38.61
CA VAL A 396 2.41 -7.08 -37.92
C VAL A 396 2.85 -6.17 -36.76
N LEU A 397 2.92 -4.85 -36.97
CA LEU A 397 3.29 -3.91 -35.90
C LEU A 397 2.30 -3.98 -34.74
N ARG A 398 0.99 -4.00 -35.03
CA ARG A 398 -0.07 -4.18 -34.02
C ARG A 398 0.10 -5.51 -33.28
N ALA A 399 0.34 -6.61 -33.99
CA ALA A 399 0.53 -7.93 -33.37
C ALA A 399 1.73 -7.94 -32.42
N ARG A 400 2.85 -7.33 -32.81
CA ARG A 400 4.06 -7.18 -31.96
C ARG A 400 3.80 -6.33 -30.73
N MET A 401 3.07 -5.22 -30.86
CA MET A 401 2.68 -4.38 -29.72
C MET A 401 1.73 -5.12 -28.76
N LEU A 402 0.78 -5.88 -29.30
CA LEU A 402 -0.16 -6.67 -28.51
C LEU A 402 0.55 -7.78 -27.74
N GLU A 403 1.47 -8.49 -28.40
CA GLU A 403 2.25 -9.54 -27.77
C GLU A 403 3.12 -8.98 -26.64
N PHE A 404 3.75 -7.82 -26.83
CA PHE A 404 4.49 -7.14 -25.77
C PHE A 404 3.61 -6.86 -24.54
N VAL A 405 2.42 -6.25 -24.74
CA VAL A 405 1.51 -5.94 -23.62
C VAL A 405 1.00 -7.20 -22.93
N ARG A 406 0.69 -8.25 -23.68
CA ARG A 406 0.25 -9.54 -23.15
C ARG A 406 1.33 -10.24 -22.34
N GLN A 407 2.58 -10.23 -22.81
CA GLN A 407 3.70 -10.81 -22.07
C GLN A 407 3.94 -10.07 -20.74
N VAL A 408 3.89 -8.73 -20.75
CA VAL A 408 3.99 -7.92 -19.52
C VAL A 408 2.81 -8.20 -18.58
N THR A 409 1.59 -8.24 -19.09
CA THR A 409 0.39 -8.51 -18.28
C THR A 409 0.44 -9.92 -17.68
N GLY A 410 0.81 -10.92 -18.48
CA GLY A 410 0.94 -12.30 -18.04
C GLY A 410 2.05 -12.51 -17.01
N TYR A 411 3.15 -11.77 -17.10
CA TYR A 411 4.19 -11.76 -16.05
C TYR A 411 3.64 -11.24 -14.72
N VAL A 412 3.00 -10.06 -14.76
CA VAL A 412 2.48 -9.40 -13.56
C VAL A 412 1.40 -10.24 -12.89
N CYS A 413 0.43 -10.76 -13.64
CA CYS A 413 -0.68 -11.51 -13.06
C CYS A 413 -0.26 -12.89 -12.55
N GLU A 414 0.45 -13.68 -13.36
CA GLU A 414 0.71 -15.10 -13.07
C GLU A 414 1.99 -15.31 -12.24
N GLU A 415 3.10 -14.65 -12.58
CA GLU A 415 4.38 -14.91 -11.92
C GLU A 415 4.57 -14.08 -10.66
N VAL A 416 4.03 -12.85 -10.62
CA VAL A 416 4.19 -11.96 -9.47
C VAL A 416 2.98 -12.05 -8.54
N LEU A 417 1.81 -11.59 -8.98
CA LEU A 417 0.66 -11.39 -8.09
C LEU A 417 0.07 -12.71 -7.60
N HIS A 418 -0.07 -13.70 -8.48
CA HIS A 418 -0.64 -15.00 -8.10
C HIS A 418 0.27 -15.76 -7.12
N ILE A 419 1.57 -15.89 -7.43
CA ILE A 419 2.54 -16.61 -6.57
C ILE A 419 2.63 -15.95 -5.19
N LYS A 420 2.80 -14.62 -5.13
CA LYS A 420 2.88 -13.90 -3.86
C LYS A 420 1.60 -14.00 -3.04
N SER A 421 0.44 -14.03 -3.68
CA SER A 421 -0.83 -14.22 -2.99
C SER A 421 -0.94 -15.61 -2.36
N LEU A 422 -0.44 -16.66 -3.03
CA LEU A 422 -0.38 -18.00 -2.45
C LEU A 422 0.59 -18.08 -1.28
N GLU A 423 1.77 -17.46 -1.41
CA GLU A 423 2.74 -17.37 -0.31
C GLU A 423 2.13 -16.67 0.91
N LEU A 424 1.34 -15.60 0.71
CA LEU A 424 0.64 -14.92 1.79
C LEU A 424 -0.41 -15.81 2.45
N GLU A 425 -1.24 -16.53 1.69
CA GLU A 425 -2.24 -17.44 2.26
C GLU A 425 -1.59 -18.56 3.10
N GLU A 426 -0.45 -19.11 2.64
CA GLU A 426 0.32 -20.10 3.40
C GLU A 426 0.92 -19.51 4.68
N LYS A 427 1.45 -18.28 4.61
CA LYS A 427 2.00 -17.57 5.77
C LYS A 427 0.91 -17.29 6.80
N ILE A 428 -0.24 -16.73 6.39
CA ILE A 428 -1.39 -16.43 7.26
C ILE A 428 -1.85 -17.69 7.99
N GLY A 429 -1.85 -18.86 7.34
CA GLY A 429 -2.18 -20.13 7.97
C GLY A 429 -1.22 -20.59 9.09
N ARG A 430 0.01 -20.05 9.14
CA ARG A 430 1.05 -20.37 10.13
C ARG A 430 1.26 -19.30 11.20
N VAL A 431 0.59 -18.14 11.09
CA VAL A 431 0.85 -17.01 11.98
C VAL A 431 0.39 -17.31 13.41
N GLN A 432 1.25 -16.98 14.39
CA GLN A 432 0.94 -17.09 15.83
C GLN A 432 0.81 -15.74 16.54
N THR A 433 1.20 -14.63 15.90
CA THR A 433 1.15 -13.28 16.48
C THR A 433 0.51 -12.28 15.53
N VAL A 434 -0.22 -11.30 16.07
CA VAL A 434 -0.90 -10.29 15.25
C VAL A 434 0.12 -9.39 14.53
N ASP A 435 1.24 -9.07 15.17
CA ASP A 435 2.33 -8.30 14.55
C ASP A 435 2.92 -8.99 13.32
N ALA A 436 3.07 -10.32 13.37
CA ALA A 436 3.55 -11.08 12.23
C ALA A 436 2.54 -11.03 11.08
N LEU A 437 1.25 -11.13 11.37
CA LEU A 437 0.19 -10.99 10.34
C LEU A 437 0.23 -9.62 9.65
N LEU A 438 0.33 -8.54 10.43
CA LEU A 438 0.42 -7.18 9.91
C LEU A 438 1.67 -7.00 9.05
N LYS A 439 2.81 -7.47 9.54
CA LYS A 439 4.09 -7.39 8.84
C LYS A 439 4.08 -8.20 7.54
N ASP A 440 3.59 -9.44 7.58
CA ASP A 440 3.52 -10.33 6.41
C ASP A 440 2.65 -9.73 5.30
N HIS A 441 1.55 -9.05 5.65
CA HIS A 441 0.69 -8.36 4.68
C HIS A 441 1.37 -7.13 4.04
N VAL A 442 2.07 -6.32 4.84
CA VAL A 442 2.84 -5.17 4.32
C VAL A 442 4.00 -5.63 3.46
N ASP A 443 4.76 -6.64 3.91
CA ASP A 443 5.89 -7.22 3.18
C ASP A 443 5.43 -7.86 1.86
N PHE A 444 4.25 -8.50 1.85
CA PHE A 444 3.60 -9.00 0.63
C PHE A 444 3.34 -7.86 -0.37
N LEU A 445 2.71 -6.77 0.07
CA LEU A 445 2.39 -5.65 -0.82
C LEU A 445 3.63 -4.93 -1.33
N ASP A 446 4.62 -4.71 -0.47
CA ASP A 446 5.89 -4.10 -0.86
C ASP A 446 6.66 -5.02 -1.84
N GLY A 447 6.56 -6.35 -1.65
CA GLY A 447 7.04 -7.35 -2.61
C GLY A 447 6.36 -7.20 -3.96
N CYS A 448 5.02 -7.16 -4.01
CA CYS A 448 4.26 -6.99 -5.24
C CYS A 448 4.62 -5.69 -5.98
N VAL A 449 4.72 -4.56 -5.28
CA VAL A 449 5.07 -3.26 -5.89
C VAL A 449 6.49 -3.30 -6.48
N LYS A 450 7.45 -3.91 -5.78
CA LYS A 450 8.84 -4.09 -6.25
C LYS A 450 8.92 -4.99 -7.48
N GLU A 451 8.28 -6.15 -7.44
CA GLU A 451 8.30 -7.13 -8.52
C GLU A 451 7.48 -6.68 -9.76
N CYS A 452 6.46 -5.85 -9.59
CA CYS A 452 5.71 -5.22 -10.69
C CYS A 452 6.47 -4.10 -11.43
N MET A 453 7.75 -3.86 -11.13
CA MET A 453 8.59 -2.78 -11.67
C MET A 453 8.19 -1.36 -11.23
N LEU A 454 7.38 -1.22 -10.17
CA LEU A 454 6.79 0.05 -9.75
C LEU A 454 7.61 0.77 -8.67
N SER A 455 8.70 0.18 -8.20
CA SER A 455 9.59 0.80 -7.21
C SER A 455 10.72 1.63 -7.82
N ASN A 456 11.12 1.35 -9.06
CA ASN A 456 12.26 2.01 -9.69
C ASN A 456 11.80 3.09 -10.69
N ALA A 457 12.11 4.36 -10.39
CA ALA A 457 11.71 5.50 -11.21
C ALA A 457 12.13 5.36 -12.68
N ARG A 458 13.32 4.81 -12.95
CA ARG A 458 13.84 4.65 -14.33
C ARG A 458 13.04 3.60 -15.11
N LEU A 459 12.69 2.48 -14.49
CA LEU A 459 11.86 1.45 -15.12
C LEU A 459 10.45 1.98 -15.42
N ILE A 460 9.87 2.73 -14.48
CA ILE A 460 8.57 3.37 -14.63
C ILE A 460 8.58 4.34 -15.83
N GLU A 461 9.63 5.17 -15.97
CA GLU A 461 9.79 6.05 -17.12
C GLU A 461 9.91 5.29 -18.46
N ARG A 462 10.66 4.18 -18.51
CA ARG A 462 10.79 3.36 -19.72
C ARG A 462 9.46 2.73 -20.10
N LEU A 463 8.75 2.16 -19.13
CA LEU A 463 7.43 1.58 -19.33
C LEU A 463 6.44 2.65 -19.81
N GLN A 464 6.42 3.82 -19.17
CA GLN A 464 5.59 4.94 -19.59
C GLN A 464 5.84 5.35 -21.05
N ASN A 465 7.09 5.39 -21.51
CA ASN A 465 7.43 5.77 -22.88
C ASN A 465 6.95 4.73 -23.91
N ILE A 466 7.07 3.44 -23.60
CA ILE A 466 6.51 2.38 -24.47
C ILE A 466 4.99 2.49 -24.49
N MET A 467 4.35 2.57 -23.33
CA MET A 467 2.89 2.65 -23.22
C MET A 467 2.33 3.88 -23.94
N LYS A 468 3.01 5.04 -23.85
CA LYS A 468 2.67 6.24 -24.63
C LYS A 468 2.78 5.99 -26.13
N THR A 469 3.83 5.32 -26.59
CA THR A 469 4.02 5.02 -28.02
C THR A 469 2.88 4.13 -28.54
N ILE A 470 2.53 3.08 -27.80
CA ILE A 470 1.40 2.18 -28.12
C ILE A 470 0.07 2.96 -28.08
N GLY A 471 -0.13 3.80 -27.06
CA GLY A 471 -1.31 4.66 -26.93
C GLY A 471 -1.46 5.63 -28.11
N THR A 472 -0.37 6.24 -28.59
CA THR A 472 -0.42 7.10 -29.78
C THR A 472 -0.73 6.33 -31.06
N PHE A 473 -0.22 5.10 -31.19
CA PHE A 473 -0.51 4.24 -32.34
C PHE A 473 -1.99 3.81 -32.38
N THR A 474 -2.56 3.41 -31.24
CA THR A 474 -3.98 3.05 -31.17
C THR A 474 -4.91 4.22 -31.50
N LEU A 475 -4.56 5.45 -31.09
CA LEU A 475 -5.31 6.65 -31.48
C LEU A 475 -5.18 6.97 -32.97
N TYR A 476 -4.03 6.65 -33.57
CA TYR A 476 -3.80 6.79 -35.00
C TYR A 476 -4.56 5.76 -35.85
N SER A 477 -5.12 4.70 -35.25
CA SER A 477 -5.90 3.66 -35.95
C SER A 477 -7.04 4.24 -36.80
N VAL A 478 -7.75 5.24 -36.29
CA VAL A 478 -8.86 5.90 -37.01
C VAL A 478 -8.36 6.61 -38.28
N GLN A 479 -7.17 7.19 -38.23
CA GLN A 479 -6.57 7.81 -39.40
C GLN A 479 -6.03 6.75 -40.37
N LEU A 480 -5.47 5.65 -39.88
CA LEU A 480 -5.01 4.51 -40.68
C LEU A 480 -6.16 3.85 -41.45
N THR A 481 -7.31 3.67 -40.81
CA THR A 481 -8.51 3.13 -41.45
C THR A 481 -9.04 4.08 -42.50
N LYS A 482 -9.10 5.39 -42.22
CA LYS A 482 -9.50 6.41 -43.20
C LYS A 482 -8.58 6.42 -44.44
N THR A 483 -7.26 6.43 -44.24
CA THR A 483 -6.31 6.40 -45.37
C THR A 483 -6.36 5.09 -46.14
N ALA A 484 -6.63 3.96 -45.47
CA ALA A 484 -6.82 2.68 -46.13
C ALA A 484 -8.07 2.66 -47.02
N VAL A 485 -9.19 3.27 -46.58
CA VAL A 485 -10.41 3.41 -47.38
C VAL A 485 -10.18 4.33 -48.58
N GLU A 486 -9.60 5.52 -48.38
CA GLU A 486 -9.29 6.46 -49.46
C GLU A 486 -8.36 5.85 -50.51
N ALA A 487 -7.32 5.13 -50.08
CA ALA A 487 -6.42 4.42 -50.98
C ALA A 487 -7.12 3.29 -51.74
N MET A 488 -7.99 2.53 -51.06
CA MET A 488 -8.76 1.47 -51.69
C MET A 488 -9.70 2.03 -52.77
N ASP A 489 -10.44 3.10 -52.48
CA ASP A 489 -11.37 3.72 -53.42
C ASP A 489 -10.64 4.31 -54.62
N ALA A 490 -9.47 4.93 -54.41
CA ALA A 490 -8.62 5.43 -55.48
C ALA A 490 -8.11 4.29 -56.40
N ILE A 491 -7.70 3.14 -55.83
CA ILE A 491 -7.24 1.98 -56.61
C ILE A 491 -8.40 1.35 -57.39
N ILE A 492 -9.59 1.23 -56.79
CA ILE A 492 -10.79 0.71 -57.47
C ILE A 492 -11.24 1.68 -58.58
N GLY A 493 -11.21 2.98 -58.32
CA GLY A 493 -11.56 4.03 -59.27
C GLY A 493 -10.64 4.05 -60.48
N ALA A 494 -9.32 4.02 -60.27
CA ALA A 494 -8.33 3.95 -61.34
C ALA A 494 -8.51 2.72 -62.23
N ARG A 495 -8.84 1.58 -61.61
CA ARG A 495 -9.09 0.33 -62.34
C ARG A 495 -10.38 0.38 -63.17
N LYS A 496 -11.42 1.06 -62.68
CA LYS A 496 -12.66 1.30 -63.44
C LYS A 496 -12.45 2.25 -64.61
N SER A 497 -11.52 3.21 -64.50
CA SER A 497 -11.16 4.14 -65.57
C SER A 497 -10.09 3.62 -66.53
N GLY A 498 -9.62 2.38 -66.37
CA GLY A 498 -8.60 1.76 -67.23
C GLY A 498 -7.17 2.29 -67.04
N MET A 499 -6.89 3.03 -65.95
CA MET A 499 -5.54 3.50 -65.61
C MET A 499 -4.86 2.55 -64.61
N GLU A 500 -3.57 2.30 -64.79
CA GLU A 500 -2.78 1.59 -63.77
C GLU A 500 -2.61 2.48 -62.52
N PRO A 501 -2.74 1.92 -61.31
CA PRO A 501 -2.56 2.66 -60.07
C PRO A 501 -1.11 3.15 -59.91
N SER A 502 -0.90 4.44 -60.14
CA SER A 502 0.36 5.17 -60.01
C SER A 502 0.61 5.66 -58.56
N GLU A 503 1.88 5.86 -58.17
CA GLU A 503 2.30 6.51 -56.91
C GLU A 503 1.71 7.92 -56.69
N THR A 504 1.21 8.56 -57.75
CA THR A 504 0.52 9.86 -57.67
C THR A 504 -0.91 9.78 -57.13
N LEU A 505 -1.57 8.61 -57.21
CA LEU A 505 -2.97 8.42 -56.80
C LEU A 505 -3.11 8.10 -55.31
N VAL A 506 -2.08 7.51 -54.69
CA VAL A 506 -2.04 7.22 -53.26
C VAL A 506 -0.71 7.75 -52.73
N PRO A 507 -0.68 8.66 -51.74
CA PRO A 507 0.56 9.23 -51.20
C PRO A 507 1.32 8.21 -50.33
N LEU A 508 1.78 7.13 -50.94
CA LEU A 508 2.43 5.98 -50.30
C LEU A 508 3.67 6.43 -49.52
N ALA A 509 4.51 7.29 -50.09
CA ALA A 509 5.72 7.77 -49.43
C ALA A 509 5.44 8.43 -48.06
N LYS A 510 4.34 9.19 -47.94
CA LYS A 510 3.94 9.81 -46.65
C LYS A 510 3.46 8.75 -45.66
N ILE A 511 2.62 7.83 -46.13
CA ILE A 511 2.04 6.74 -45.33
C ILE A 511 3.13 5.80 -44.80
N TRP A 512 4.12 5.47 -45.64
CA TRP A 512 5.29 4.66 -45.26
C TRP A 512 6.19 5.39 -44.26
N ASN A 513 6.41 6.70 -44.43
CA ASN A 513 7.22 7.49 -43.51
C ASN A 513 6.61 7.57 -42.11
N GLU A 514 5.29 7.77 -42.01
CA GLU A 514 4.61 7.78 -40.70
C GLU A 514 4.65 6.41 -40.03
N LEU A 515 4.43 5.32 -40.77
CA LEU A 515 4.55 3.97 -40.22
C LEU A 515 5.97 3.66 -39.74
N ASN A 516 7.00 4.05 -40.51
CA ASN A 516 8.40 3.86 -40.15
C ASN A 516 8.77 4.62 -38.85
N LYS A 517 8.19 5.80 -38.61
CA LYS A 517 8.39 6.53 -37.35
C LYS A 517 7.86 5.74 -36.16
N PHE A 518 6.64 5.19 -36.25
CA PHE A 518 6.06 4.37 -35.18
C PHE A 518 6.85 3.09 -34.94
N GLU A 519 7.26 2.40 -36.00
CA GLU A 519 8.04 1.18 -35.88
C GLU A 519 9.43 1.43 -35.30
N HIS A 520 10.12 2.49 -35.75
CA HIS A 520 11.43 2.85 -35.19
C HIS A 520 11.31 3.27 -33.72
N ALA A 521 10.29 4.05 -33.36
CA ALA A 521 10.02 4.43 -31.99
C ALA A 521 9.77 3.20 -31.10
N PHE A 522 8.89 2.28 -31.55
CA PHE A 522 8.58 1.06 -30.81
C PHE A 522 9.82 0.15 -30.66
N ASN A 523 10.56 -0.10 -31.74
CA ASN A 523 11.77 -0.92 -31.70
C ASN A 523 12.83 -0.32 -30.78
N LYS A 524 13.04 1.00 -30.83
CA LYS A 524 13.97 1.72 -29.96
C LYS A 524 13.56 1.58 -28.50
N GLN A 525 12.30 1.85 -28.17
CA GLN A 525 11.84 1.79 -26.78
C GLN A 525 11.82 0.36 -26.24
N SER A 526 11.39 -0.62 -27.05
CA SER A 526 11.41 -2.05 -26.69
C SER A 526 12.84 -2.54 -26.43
N LYS A 527 13.82 -2.13 -27.24
CA LYS A 527 15.24 -2.43 -26.98
C LYS A 527 15.71 -1.82 -25.66
N ILE A 528 15.46 -0.52 -25.45
CA ILE A 528 15.84 0.17 -24.20
C ILE A 528 15.21 -0.50 -22.97
N MET A 529 13.95 -0.93 -23.05
CA MET A 529 13.28 -1.63 -21.96
C MET A 529 13.91 -2.99 -21.69
N ARG A 530 14.22 -3.78 -22.72
CA ARG A 530 14.90 -5.07 -22.53
C ARG A 530 16.30 -4.90 -21.93
N ASP A 531 17.07 -3.93 -22.41
CA ASP A 531 18.41 -3.63 -21.88
C ASP A 531 18.33 -3.16 -20.41
N SER A 532 17.33 -2.33 -20.08
CA SER A 532 17.10 -1.88 -18.71
C SER A 532 16.65 -3.03 -17.81
N LEU A 533 15.72 -3.88 -18.27
CA LEU A 533 15.30 -5.08 -17.55
C LEU A 533 16.47 -6.03 -17.31
N ALA A 534 17.36 -6.23 -18.28
CA ALA A 534 18.55 -7.06 -18.11
C ALA A 534 19.46 -6.54 -17.00
N PHE A 535 19.65 -5.22 -16.94
CA PHE A 535 20.45 -4.57 -15.91
C PHE A 535 19.81 -4.67 -14.51
N TYR A 536 18.51 -4.42 -14.40
CA TYR A 536 17.82 -4.49 -13.11
C TYR A 536 17.58 -5.92 -12.63
N ALA A 537 17.47 -6.87 -13.56
CA ALA A 537 17.36 -8.28 -13.24
C ALA A 537 18.66 -8.86 -12.66
N SER A 538 19.82 -8.35 -13.09
CA SER A 538 21.11 -8.76 -12.54
C SER A 538 21.50 -8.05 -11.24
N SER A 539 20.93 -6.87 -10.95
CA SER A 539 21.31 -6.04 -9.80
C SER A 539 20.31 -6.08 -8.64
N GLU A 540 19.01 -5.92 -8.91
CA GLU A 540 18.01 -5.64 -7.87
C GLU A 540 17.00 -6.79 -7.70
N ASN A 541 16.52 -7.38 -8.80
CA ASN A 541 15.40 -8.32 -8.73
C ASN A 541 15.49 -9.46 -9.75
N PRO A 542 15.89 -10.68 -9.32
CA PRO A 542 15.98 -11.85 -10.19
C PRO A 542 14.65 -12.26 -10.84
N SER A 543 13.50 -11.93 -10.24
CA SER A 543 12.19 -12.25 -10.83
C SER A 543 11.96 -11.55 -12.18
N LEU A 544 12.67 -10.44 -12.47
CA LEU A 544 12.61 -9.76 -13.76
C LEU A 544 13.28 -10.55 -14.89
N LEU A 545 14.10 -11.57 -14.58
CA LEU A 545 14.69 -12.46 -15.58
C LEU A 545 13.62 -13.28 -16.31
N ALA A 546 12.56 -13.68 -15.61
CA ALA A 546 11.47 -14.43 -16.22
C ALA A 546 10.70 -13.57 -17.24
N LEU A 547 10.46 -12.29 -16.91
CA LEU A 547 9.93 -11.31 -17.86
C LEU A 547 10.86 -11.13 -19.07
N LEU A 548 12.17 -11.01 -18.84
CA LEU A 548 13.14 -10.88 -19.93
C LEU A 548 13.12 -12.10 -20.85
N ALA A 549 13.08 -13.31 -20.29
CA ALA A 549 12.99 -14.54 -21.08
C ALA A 549 11.73 -14.58 -21.95
N ARG A 550 10.58 -14.16 -21.41
CA ARG A 550 9.32 -14.03 -22.16
C ARG A 550 9.39 -12.98 -23.28
N LEU A 551 10.02 -11.83 -23.01
CA LEU A 551 10.18 -10.75 -23.99
C LEU A 551 11.23 -11.04 -25.07
N VAL A 552 12.18 -11.96 -24.82
CA VAL A 552 13.19 -12.40 -25.77
C VAL A 552 12.73 -13.62 -26.58
N GLY A 553 11.92 -14.50 -25.97
CA GLY A 553 11.36 -15.69 -26.62
C GLY A 553 10.21 -15.42 -27.58
N SER A 554 9.74 -14.17 -27.70
CA SER A 554 8.73 -13.77 -28.68
C SER A 554 9.40 -13.54 -30.05
N PRO A 555 9.13 -14.39 -31.06
CA PRO A 555 9.79 -14.33 -32.38
C PRO A 555 9.44 -13.08 -33.20
#